data_AF-A0A975PC00-F1
#
_entry.id   AF-A0A975PC00-F1
#
_cell.length_a   1.000
_cell.length_b   1.000
_cell.length_c   1.000
_cell.angle_alpha   90.00
_cell.angle_beta   90.00
_cell.angle_gamma   90.00
#
_symmetry.space_group_name_H-M   'P 1'
#
loop_
_entity.id
_entity.type
_entity.pdbx_description
1 polymer ?
#
loop_
_entity_poly.entity_id
_entity_poly.type
_entity_poly.pdbx_seq_one_letter_code
_entity_poly.pdbx_strand_id
1 'polypeptide(L)'
;MAKKAVVLEGLLNTESRPVDTGIPQRGAAHVIAEPKPAPKKREGEKRLTLALDGDTYRRLRIYAATTDQTHQDIMERALAEYLNSVKA
;
A
#
# COMPACT_ATOMS: atom_id res chain seq x y z
N MET A 1 1.92 -6.07 -53.95
CA MET A 1 2.75 -4.99 -53.36
C MET A 1 2.68 -5.10 -51.84
N ALA A 2 3.79 -5.41 -51.17
CA ALA A 2 3.83 -5.61 -49.72
C ALA A 2 3.83 -4.26 -48.99
N LYS A 3 2.92 -4.08 -48.02
CA LYS A 3 2.86 -2.89 -47.16
C LYS A 3 3.97 -2.99 -46.12
N LYS A 4 5.00 -2.15 -46.23
CA LYS A 4 6.07 -2.05 -45.22
C LYS A 4 5.47 -1.51 -43.91
N ALA A 5 5.67 -2.25 -42.82
CA ALA A 5 5.32 -1.80 -41.48
C ALA A 5 6.24 -0.62 -41.08
N VAL A 6 5.64 0.47 -40.61
CA VAL A 6 6.38 1.60 -40.04
C VAL A 6 6.79 1.20 -38.63
N VAL A 7 8.10 1.02 -38.42
CA VAL A 7 8.67 0.76 -37.10
C VAL A 7 8.97 2.11 -36.45
N LEU A 8 8.44 2.32 -35.25
CA LEU A 8 8.57 3.58 -34.48
C LEU A 8 9.92 3.72 -33.75
N GLU A 9 10.83 2.76 -33.90
CA GLU A 9 12.19 2.87 -33.39
C GLU A 9 12.92 3.99 -34.13
N GLY A 10 13.24 5.07 -33.40
CA GLY A 10 13.94 6.24 -33.93
C GLY A 10 13.08 7.50 -34.08
N LEU A 11 11.76 7.43 -33.85
CA LEU A 11 10.90 8.62 -33.82
C LEU A 11 10.87 9.32 -32.45
N LEU A 12 11.32 8.64 -31.40
CA LEU A 12 11.40 9.16 -30.04
C LEU A 12 12.87 9.34 -29.67
N ASN A 13 13.29 10.59 -29.49
CA ASN A 13 14.60 10.91 -28.89
C ASN A 13 14.54 10.55 -27.40
N THR A 14 15.09 9.39 -27.03
CA THR A 14 15.13 8.93 -25.63
C THR A 14 16.27 9.58 -24.83
N GLU A 15 17.18 10.30 -25.49
CA GLU A 15 18.33 10.97 -24.85
C GLU A 15 18.06 12.44 -24.47
N SER A 16 16.92 13.02 -24.88
CA SER A 16 16.59 14.40 -24.54
C SER A 16 16.21 14.50 -23.07
N ARG A 17 17.04 15.17 -22.26
CA ARG A 17 16.69 15.52 -20.88
C ARG A 17 15.44 16.42 -20.88
N PRO A 18 14.49 16.21 -19.96
CA PRO A 18 13.33 17.08 -19.83
C PRO A 18 13.78 18.53 -19.69
N VAL A 19 13.29 19.41 -20.55
CA VAL A 19 13.52 20.86 -20.43
C VAL A 19 12.89 21.30 -19.12
N ASP A 20 13.69 21.89 -18.23
CA ASP A 20 13.21 22.42 -16.96
C ASP A 20 12.40 23.69 -17.21
N THR A 21 11.11 23.49 -17.47
CA THR A 21 10.14 24.56 -17.75
C THR A 21 9.64 25.25 -16.47
N GLY A 22 10.16 24.90 -15.29
CA GLY A 22 9.67 25.42 -14.00
C GLY A 22 8.25 24.99 -13.61
N ILE A 23 7.57 24.22 -14.47
CA ILE A 23 6.25 23.64 -14.24
C ILE A 23 6.43 22.19 -13.78
N PRO A 24 5.85 21.78 -12.64
CA PRO A 24 5.99 20.42 -12.15
C PRO A 24 5.34 19.43 -13.13
N GLN A 25 6.16 18.66 -13.83
CA GLN A 25 5.68 17.57 -14.68
C GLN A 25 5.31 16.37 -13.83
N ARG A 26 4.04 15.97 -13.87
CA ARG A 26 3.57 14.74 -13.23
C ARG A 26 4.32 13.55 -13.85
N GLY A 27 5.19 12.93 -13.05
CA GLY A 27 6.04 11.79 -13.44
C GLY A 27 7.54 12.09 -13.57
N ALA A 28 7.97 13.36 -13.53
CA ALA A 28 9.39 13.73 -13.60
C ALA A 28 10.14 13.61 -12.26
N ALA A 29 9.40 13.42 -11.16
CA ALA A 29 10.02 13.13 -9.87
C ALA A 29 10.17 11.61 -9.73
N HIS A 30 11.41 11.12 -9.84
CA HIS A 30 11.84 10.07 -8.92
C HIS A 30 11.78 10.71 -7.52
N VAL A 31 10.59 10.74 -6.94
CA VAL A 31 10.47 10.83 -5.50
C VAL A 31 11.15 9.56 -5.04
N ILE A 32 12.39 9.69 -4.59
CA ILE A 32 13.02 8.70 -3.74
C ILE A 32 11.99 8.50 -2.65
N ALA A 33 11.22 7.41 -2.75
CA ALA A 33 10.28 7.06 -1.72
C ALA A 33 11.16 6.86 -0.49
N GLU A 34 11.20 7.89 0.37
CA GLU A 34 11.89 7.80 1.64
C GLU A 34 11.43 6.47 2.24
N PRO A 35 12.35 5.56 2.59
CA PRO A 35 11.97 4.29 3.15
C PRO A 35 11.24 4.62 4.45
N LYS A 36 9.90 4.61 4.38
CA LYS A 36 9.02 4.84 5.52
C LYS A 36 9.58 3.95 6.63
N PRO A 37 9.90 4.52 7.81
CA PRO A 37 10.64 3.81 8.83
C PRO A 37 10.00 2.45 9.03
N ALA A 38 10.76 1.39 8.75
CA ALA A 38 10.27 0.03 8.90
C ALA A 38 9.72 -0.07 10.33
N PRO A 39 8.45 -0.49 10.51
CA PRO A 39 7.85 -0.52 11.83
C PRO A 39 8.76 -1.33 12.75
N LYS A 40 9.15 -0.70 13.86
CA LYS A 40 10.09 -1.23 14.86
C LYS A 40 9.56 -2.61 15.28
N LYS A 41 10.22 -3.68 14.81
CA LYS A 41 9.83 -5.07 15.12
C LYS A 41 9.92 -5.24 16.64
N ARG A 42 8.81 -5.55 17.29
CA ARG A 42 8.82 -5.85 18.74
C ARG A 42 9.34 -7.28 18.93
N GLU A 43 10.20 -7.52 19.91
CA GLU A 43 10.65 -8.89 20.22
C GLU A 43 9.43 -9.76 20.57
N GLY A 44 9.27 -10.89 19.86
CA GLY A 44 8.11 -11.78 20.00
C GLY A 44 6.90 -11.46 19.11
N GLU A 45 6.98 -10.43 18.25
CA GLU A 45 5.89 -10.11 17.31
C GLU A 45 5.69 -11.24 16.28
N LYS A 46 4.54 -11.90 16.34
CA LYS A 46 4.07 -12.81 15.28
C LYS A 46 3.09 -12.07 14.38
N ARG A 47 3.33 -12.13 13.08
CA ARG A 47 2.46 -11.52 12.08
C ARG A 47 1.43 -12.53 11.60
N LEU A 48 0.16 -12.12 11.62
CA LEU A 48 -0.95 -12.88 11.08
C LEU A 48 -1.49 -12.15 9.86
N THR A 49 -1.57 -12.84 8.72
CA THR A 49 -2.32 -12.36 7.56
C THR A 49 -3.71 -13.00 7.61
N LEU A 50 -4.74 -12.15 7.63
CA LEU A 50 -6.13 -12.58 7.75
C LEU A 50 -6.89 -12.26 6.47
N ALA A 51 -7.56 -13.27 5.93
CA ALA A 51 -8.54 -13.08 4.86
C ALA A 51 -9.91 -12.85 5.51
N LEU A 52 -10.47 -11.65 5.32
CA LEU A 52 -11.82 -11.30 5.76
C LEU A 52 -12.71 -11.11 4.53
N ASP A 53 -14.01 -11.37 4.68
CA ASP A 53 -14.98 -10.92 3.70
C ASP A 53 -15.04 -9.37 3.67
N GLY A 54 -15.48 -8.83 2.53
CA GLY A 54 -15.51 -7.38 2.30
C GLY A 54 -16.40 -6.63 3.27
N ASP A 55 -17.52 -7.23 3.70
CA ASP A 55 -18.47 -6.60 4.62
C ASP A 55 -17.92 -6.54 6.04
N THR A 56 -17.30 -7.62 6.52
CA THR A 56 -16.65 -7.67 7.83
C THR A 56 -15.47 -6.71 7.88
N TYR A 57 -14.64 -6.65 6.84
CA TYR A 57 -13.56 -5.67 6.76
C TYR A 57 -14.11 -4.23 6.76
N ARG A 58 -15.20 -3.96 6.05
CA ARG A 58 -15.85 -2.64 6.04
C ARG A 58 -16.36 -2.24 7.43
N ARG A 59 -17.00 -3.16 8.15
CA ARG A 59 -17.46 -2.94 9.53
C ARG A 59 -16.29 -2.65 10.47
N LEU A 60 -15.21 -3.45 10.37
CA LEU A 60 -13.99 -3.24 11.15
C LEU A 60 -13.38 -1.85 10.88
N ARG A 61 -13.33 -1.43 9.61
CA ARG A 61 -12.82 -0.12 9.22
C ARG A 61 -13.65 1.03 9.79
N ILE A 62 -14.97 0.93 9.73
CA ILE A 62 -15.86 1.94 10.32
C ILE A 62 -15.66 2.00 11.84
N TYR A 63 -15.63 0.83 12.50
CA TYR A 63 -15.43 0.76 13.94
C TYR A 63 -14.10 1.40 14.37
N ALA A 64 -13.00 1.03 13.70
CA ALA A 64 -11.67 1.61 13.92
C ALA A 64 -11.67 3.14 13.81
N ALA A 65 -12.35 3.69 12.80
CA ALA A 65 -12.46 5.14 12.63
C ALA A 65 -13.31 5.80 13.73
N THR A 66 -14.37 5.14 14.20
CA THR A 66 -15.24 5.68 15.26
C THR A 66 -14.60 5.66 16.64
N THR A 67 -13.73 4.69 16.92
CA THR A 67 -13.10 4.52 18.23
C THR A 67 -11.68 5.07 18.31
N ASP A 68 -11.15 5.62 17.21
CA ASP A 68 -9.76 6.05 17.07
C ASP A 68 -8.76 4.95 17.47
N GLN A 69 -9.03 3.72 17.02
CA GLN A 69 -8.20 2.55 17.30
C GLN A 69 -7.62 1.96 16.03
N THR A 70 -6.44 1.35 16.14
CA THR A 70 -5.88 0.63 15.00
C THR A 70 -6.61 -0.70 14.81
N HIS A 71 -6.66 -1.17 13.57
CA HIS A 71 -7.24 -2.49 13.25
C HIS A 71 -6.54 -3.60 14.04
N GLN A 72 -5.24 -3.47 14.27
CA GLN A 72 -4.44 -4.41 15.05
C GLN A 72 -4.90 -4.47 16.51
N ASP A 73 -5.01 -3.31 17.18
CA ASP A 73 -5.42 -3.25 18.60
C ASP A 73 -6.82 -3.86 18.80
N ILE A 74 -7.74 -3.59 17.86
CA ILE A 74 -9.10 -4.15 17.90
C ILE A 74 -9.06 -5.67 17.79
N MET A 75 -8.29 -6.21 16.83
CA MET A 75 -8.16 -7.65 16.64
C MET A 75 -7.47 -8.34 17.81
N GLU A 76 -6.41 -7.75 18.35
CA GLU A 76 -5.69 -8.29 19.52
C GLU A 76 -6.61 -8.38 20.74
N ARG A 77 -7.36 -7.31 21.03
CA ARG A 77 -8.33 -7.30 22.14
C ARG A 77 -9.43 -8.34 21.94
N ALA A 78 -10.07 -8.36 20.76
CA ALA A 78 -11.16 -9.29 20.47
C ALA A 78 -10.69 -10.75 20.55
N LEU A 79 -9.48 -11.05 20.06
CA LEU A 79 -8.90 -12.38 20.15
C LEU A 79 -8.60 -12.77 21.60
N ALA A 80 -8.03 -11.87 22.40
CA ALA A 80 -7.75 -12.12 23.81
C ALA A 80 -9.05 -12.39 24.61
N GLU A 81 -10.09 -11.57 24.40
CA GLU A 81 -11.40 -11.76 25.01
C GLU A 81 -12.02 -13.11 24.63
N TYR A 82 -11.96 -13.49 23.35
CA TYR A 82 -12.46 -14.78 22.87
C TYR A 82 -11.68 -15.97 23.46
N LEU A 83 -10.35 -15.90 23.51
CA LEU A 83 -9.55 -16.98 24.08
C LEU A 83 -9.75 -17.13 25.59
N ASN A 84 -10.03 -16.03 26.30
CA ASN A 84 -10.37 -16.07 27.72
C ASN A 84 -11.75 -16.68 27.96
N SER A 85 -12.73 -16.43 27.09
CA SER A 85 -14.07 -17.01 27.23
C SER A 85 -14.12 -18.50 26.87
N VAL A 86 -13.28 -18.97 25.95
CA VAL A 86 -13.21 -20.39 25.55
C VAL A 86 -12.38 -21.24 26.52
N LYS A 87 -11.49 -20.62 27.31
CA LYS A 87 -10.72 -21.30 28.36
C LYS A 87 -11.46 -21.46 29.70
N ALA A 88 -12.70 -20.96 29.79
CA ALA A 88 -13.56 -21.13 30.96
C ALA A 88 -14.20 -22.52 31.01
#